data_AF-A0AAD5YCV1-F1
#
_entry.id   AF-A0AAD5YCV1-F1
#
_cell.length_a   1.000
_cell.length_b   1.000
_cell.length_c   1.000
_cell.angle_alpha   90.00
_cell.angle_beta   90.00
_cell.angle_gamma   90.00
#
_symmetry.space_group_name_H-M   'P 1'
#
loop_
_entity.id
_entity.type
_entity.pdbx_description
1 polymer ?
#
loop_
_entity_poly.entity_id
_entity_poly.type
_entity_poly.pdbx_seq_one_letter_code
_entity_poly.pdbx_strand_id
1 'polypeptide(L)'
;MVCARNYGLAHSIRDIYLKILPNRGYTRHPYDPEDDSSIAMQHRINHLTVLIRSLLPGSSDASAVSERLQLLLEGDSEEEETVTLSVSRLRRMAISADNHDHVWSQGIVTPYQYNVGDLGYVPEGKSFESFVVLCNVITDGKLSLGLDHLATGWQSTWVNGFINRQRLDSFLYPPNISGWQVVLPPGGQQDIQIVHEASVSSVSLAWGFLLDEGKKLARTHNVDPQDLILVTRVGTDQRFNLKDLGALGFHHIHPAANQRPGFGNSAFGHPNTRPGFGFPGPQMGGRPQHPGHFGMGFPHQQPMPVILYLFTSPEKSHESVWSESPMYQPSSQAPPTRAKFISSFRG
;
A
#
# COMPACT_ATOMS: atom_id res chain seq x y z
N MET A 1 -7.70 54.36 -13.70
CA MET A 1 -7.20 52.97 -13.85
C MET A 1 -6.82 52.48 -12.46
N VAL A 2 -7.64 51.63 -11.84
CA VAL A 2 -7.37 51.13 -10.47
C VAL A 2 -6.73 49.75 -10.61
N CYS A 3 -5.49 49.62 -10.14
CA CYS A 3 -4.81 48.33 -10.04
C CYS A 3 -4.89 47.88 -8.58
N ALA A 4 -5.75 46.91 -8.29
CA ALA A 4 -5.75 46.20 -7.01
C ALA A 4 -4.86 44.95 -7.15
N ARG A 5 -3.72 44.92 -6.46
CA ARG A 5 -2.89 43.71 -6.33
C ARG A 5 -3.21 43.05 -4.99
N ASN A 6 -4.05 42.02 -5.01
CA ASN A 6 -4.24 41.12 -3.87
C ASN A 6 -3.03 40.15 -3.82
N TYR A 7 -1.96 40.54 -3.14
CA TYR A 7 -0.81 39.65 -2.87
C TYR A 7 -1.22 38.63 -1.81
N GLY A 8 -2.02 37.61 -2.18
CA GLY A 8 -2.28 36.39 -1.41
C GLY A 8 -2.08 36.50 0.11
N LEU A 9 -2.70 37.50 0.74
CA LEU A 9 -2.35 37.92 2.10
C LEU A 9 -2.69 36.79 3.07
N ALA A 10 -3.79 36.10 2.79
CA ALA A 10 -4.20 34.86 3.43
C ALA A 10 -3.11 33.75 3.40
N HIS A 11 -2.49 33.50 2.23
CA HIS A 11 -1.41 32.52 2.11
C HIS A 11 -0.16 32.96 2.87
N SER A 12 0.20 34.24 2.78
CA SER A 12 1.38 34.79 3.48
C SER A 12 1.20 34.73 5.00
N ILE A 13 0.00 35.07 5.50
CA ILE A 13 -0.36 35.01 6.91
C ILE A 13 -0.34 33.55 7.40
N ARG A 14 -0.96 32.63 6.65
CA ARG A 14 -0.92 31.20 6.95
C ARG A 14 0.50 30.67 7.04
N ASP A 15 1.34 30.98 6.06
CA ASP A 15 2.73 30.53 6.02
C ASP A 15 3.56 31.12 7.18
N ILE A 16 3.32 32.37 7.57
CA ILE A 16 4.00 32.99 8.73
C ILE A 16 3.60 32.25 10.01
N TYR A 17 2.31 32.04 10.25
CA TYR A 17 1.86 31.33 11.46
C TYR A 17 2.35 29.88 11.50
N LEU A 18 2.32 29.16 10.37
CA LEU A 18 2.85 27.80 10.31
C LEU A 18 4.38 27.77 10.53
N LYS A 19 5.13 28.76 10.05
CA LYS A 19 6.58 28.85 10.30
C LYS A 19 6.95 29.15 11.75
N ILE A 20 6.05 29.76 12.52
CA ILE A 20 6.25 30.04 13.95
C ILE A 20 6.00 28.78 14.80
N LEU A 21 5.14 27.87 14.32
CA LEU A 21 4.88 26.60 15.01
C LEU A 21 6.09 25.65 14.92
N PRO A 22 6.31 24.79 15.93
CA PRO A 22 7.32 23.73 15.87
C PRO A 22 7.20 22.89 14.60
N ASN A 23 8.33 22.40 14.09
CA ASN A 23 8.42 21.67 12.83
C ASN A 23 7.82 22.39 11.62
N ARG A 24 7.75 23.74 11.67
CA ARG A 24 7.11 24.59 10.64
C ARG A 24 5.65 24.17 10.37
N GLY A 25 4.99 23.74 11.44
CA GLY A 25 3.64 23.22 11.44
C GLY A 25 3.50 21.82 10.85
N TYR A 26 4.58 21.12 10.49
CA TYR A 26 4.49 19.79 9.91
C TYR A 26 4.32 18.71 11.00
N THR A 27 3.13 18.12 11.06
CA THR A 27 2.76 17.11 12.06
C THR A 27 2.27 15.83 11.37
N ARG A 28 3.01 14.73 11.50
CA ARG A 28 2.61 13.40 11.01
C ARG A 28 2.04 12.49 12.09
N HIS A 29 2.49 12.70 13.32
CA HIS A 29 2.12 11.89 14.48
C HIS A 29 1.64 12.80 15.62
N PRO A 30 0.87 12.24 16.57
CA PRO A 30 0.43 12.99 17.76
C PRO A 30 1.60 13.55 18.59
N TYR A 31 2.74 12.87 18.60
CA TYR A 31 4.01 13.29 19.22
C TYR A 31 5.20 12.70 18.44
N ASP A 32 6.39 13.26 18.64
CA ASP A 32 7.68 12.82 18.09
C ASP A 32 8.58 12.35 19.23
N PRO A 33 9.05 11.08 19.24
CA PRO A 33 9.94 10.58 20.28
C PRO A 33 11.32 11.26 20.29
N GLU A 34 11.71 11.93 19.21
CA GLU A 34 13.00 12.64 19.10
C GLU A 34 12.90 14.11 19.56
N ASP A 35 11.72 14.60 19.95
CA ASP A 35 11.51 15.96 20.45
C ASP A 35 11.66 16.00 21.98
N ASP A 36 12.56 16.87 22.47
CA ASP A 36 12.86 17.07 23.90
C ASP A 36 11.70 17.68 24.70
N SER A 37 10.66 18.18 24.02
CA SER A 37 9.46 18.73 24.64
C SER A 37 8.65 17.65 25.35
N SER A 38 7.94 17.99 26.43
CA SER A 38 7.07 17.01 27.08
C SER A 38 5.97 16.51 26.13
N ILE A 39 5.66 15.21 26.20
CA ILE A 39 4.64 14.55 25.34
C ILE A 39 3.31 15.32 25.38
N ALA A 40 2.87 15.74 26.58
CA ALA A 40 1.65 16.52 26.75
C ALA A 40 1.69 17.88 26.00
N MET A 41 2.85 18.55 25.97
CA MET A 41 3.03 19.79 25.22
C MET A 41 3.04 19.54 23.71
N GLN A 42 3.72 18.48 23.26
CA GLN A 42 3.73 18.07 21.85
C GLN A 42 2.32 17.77 21.34
N HIS A 43 1.52 16.99 22.08
CA HIS A 43 0.13 16.71 21.72
C HIS A 43 -0.69 17.99 21.53
N ARG A 44 -0.58 18.94 22.46
CA ARG A 44 -1.30 20.23 22.40
C ARG A 44 -0.88 21.03 21.17
N ILE A 45 0.42 21.16 20.93
CA ILE A 45 0.97 21.89 19.79
C ILE A 45 0.54 21.24 18.48
N ASN A 46 0.61 19.91 18.39
CA ASN A 46 0.28 19.20 17.17
C ASN A 46 -1.21 19.30 16.84
N HIS A 47 -2.08 19.14 17.85
CA HIS A 47 -3.52 19.38 17.67
C HIS A 47 -3.85 20.83 17.30
N LEU A 48 -3.19 21.81 17.92
CA LEU A 48 -3.38 23.21 17.59
C LEU A 48 -2.92 23.50 16.15
N THR A 49 -1.81 22.92 15.73
CA THR A 49 -1.25 23.07 14.39
C THR A 49 -2.22 22.56 13.32
N VAL A 50 -2.82 21.39 13.55
CA VAL A 50 -3.85 20.82 12.67
C VAL A 50 -5.06 21.77 12.59
N LEU A 51 -5.50 22.31 13.73
CA LEU A 51 -6.64 23.23 13.76
C LEU A 51 -6.34 24.56 13.07
N ILE A 52 -5.15 25.12 13.25
CA ILE A 52 -4.70 26.32 12.55
C ILE A 52 -4.68 26.05 11.04
N ARG A 53 -4.24 24.87 10.59
CA ARG A 53 -4.26 24.50 9.17
C ARG A 53 -5.66 24.41 8.57
N SER A 54 -6.64 23.95 9.35
CA SER A 54 -8.05 23.89 8.94
C SER A 54 -8.76 25.23 9.05
N LEU A 55 -8.41 26.08 10.02
CA LEU A 55 -9.11 27.34 10.24
C LEU A 55 -8.52 28.48 9.40
N LEU A 56 -7.21 28.45 9.14
CA LEU A 56 -6.58 29.48 8.33
C LEU A 56 -6.89 29.28 6.84
N PRO A 57 -7.21 30.38 6.13
CA PRO A 57 -7.55 30.34 4.72
C PRO A 57 -6.40 29.78 3.88
N GLY A 58 -6.67 28.66 3.21
CA GLY A 58 -5.77 28.05 2.21
C GLY A 58 -6.18 28.30 0.77
N SER A 59 -7.35 28.92 0.54
CA SER A 59 -7.91 29.20 -0.79
C SER A 59 -7.88 30.69 -1.10
N SER A 60 -7.82 31.02 -2.38
CA SER A 60 -7.99 32.38 -2.93
C SER A 60 -9.43 32.88 -2.89
N ASP A 61 -10.36 32.11 -2.33
CA ASP A 61 -11.79 32.41 -2.34
C ASP A 61 -12.22 33.18 -1.08
N ALA A 62 -12.28 34.52 -1.21
CA ALA A 62 -12.53 35.43 -0.10
C ALA A 62 -13.92 35.27 0.55
N SER A 63 -14.95 34.80 -0.18
CA SER A 63 -16.30 34.60 0.39
C SER A 63 -16.32 33.43 1.37
N ALA A 64 -15.71 32.30 0.99
CA ALA A 64 -15.58 31.15 1.87
C ALA A 64 -14.79 31.50 3.14
N VAL A 65 -13.77 32.35 3.02
CA VAL A 65 -12.96 32.82 4.16
C VAL A 65 -13.75 33.79 5.05
N SER A 66 -14.54 34.68 4.47
CA SER A 66 -15.37 35.65 5.22
C SER A 66 -16.46 34.95 6.02
N GLU A 67 -17.18 34.00 5.41
CA GLU A 67 -18.22 33.21 6.09
C GLU A 67 -17.63 32.38 7.25
N ARG A 68 -16.43 31.81 7.05
CA ARG A 68 -15.66 31.10 8.09
C ARG A 68 -15.23 32.01 9.23
N LEU A 69 -14.73 33.21 8.93
CA LEU A 69 -14.33 34.19 9.93
C LEU A 69 -15.54 34.76 10.69
N GLN A 70 -16.68 34.92 10.03
CA GLN A 70 -17.93 35.32 10.68
C GLN A 70 -18.42 34.24 11.65
N LEU A 71 -18.41 32.97 11.27
CA LEU A 71 -18.64 31.86 12.22
C LEU A 71 -17.65 31.85 13.40
N LEU A 72 -16.41 32.30 13.17
CA LEU A 72 -15.40 32.47 14.21
C LEU A 72 -15.66 33.64 15.16
N LEU A 73 -16.36 34.68 14.71
CA LEU A 73 -16.59 35.94 15.42
C LEU A 73 -18.00 36.05 16.02
N GLU A 74 -19.01 35.41 15.42
CA GLU A 74 -20.43 35.49 15.83
C GLU A 74 -20.79 34.57 17.02
N GLY A 75 -19.82 33.77 17.51
CA GLY A 75 -20.04 32.86 18.62
C GLY A 75 -20.13 33.49 20.02
N ASP A 76 -19.91 34.81 20.18
CA ASP A 76 -19.86 35.49 21.50
C ASP A 76 -20.71 36.78 21.49
N SER A 77 -22.00 36.70 21.15
CA SER A 77 -22.88 37.89 21.20
C SER A 77 -23.76 38.03 22.42
N GLU A 78 -23.67 37.19 23.46
CA GLU A 78 -24.33 37.46 24.74
C GLU A 78 -23.45 37.00 25.92
N GLU A 79 -23.04 38.00 26.71
CA GLU A 79 -22.37 37.96 28.03
C GLU A 79 -20.83 37.93 28.06
N GLU A 80 -20.28 39.07 28.48
CA GLU A 80 -18.88 39.32 28.85
C GLU A 80 -18.43 38.42 30.02
N GLU A 81 -17.82 37.29 29.70
CA GLU A 81 -16.69 36.75 30.46
C GLU A 81 -15.63 36.38 29.43
N THR A 82 -14.37 36.75 29.65
CA THR A 82 -13.24 36.48 28.74
C THR A 82 -13.25 35.02 28.30
N VAL A 83 -13.85 34.74 27.14
CA VAL A 83 -13.99 33.39 26.60
C VAL A 83 -12.60 32.93 26.23
N THR A 84 -12.02 32.13 27.12
CA THR A 84 -10.78 31.44 26.82
C THR A 84 -11.05 30.47 25.67
N LEU A 85 -10.55 30.83 24.48
CA LEU A 85 -10.60 30.02 23.27
C LEU A 85 -9.97 28.65 23.52
N SER A 86 -10.81 27.64 23.77
CA SER A 86 -10.35 26.27 23.98
C SER A 86 -10.15 25.54 22.65
N VAL A 87 -9.18 24.62 22.62
CA VAL A 87 -8.92 23.73 21.46
C VAL A 87 -10.17 22.95 21.05
N SER A 88 -11.00 22.56 22.02
CA SER A 88 -12.28 21.88 21.76
C SER A 88 -13.28 22.77 21.03
N ARG A 89 -13.40 24.06 21.42
CA ARG A 89 -14.27 25.03 20.74
C ARG A 89 -13.79 25.27 19.31
N LEU A 90 -12.49 25.52 19.13
CA LEU A 90 -11.88 25.65 17.81
C LEU A 90 -12.12 24.44 16.90
N ARG A 91 -12.07 23.23 17.46
CA ARG A 91 -12.35 22.00 16.71
C ARG A 91 -13.82 21.88 16.30
N ARG A 92 -14.76 22.19 17.19
CA ARG A 92 -16.19 22.21 16.84
C ARG A 92 -16.46 23.18 15.68
N MET A 93 -15.81 24.34 15.71
CA MET A 93 -15.94 25.34 14.65
C MET A 93 -15.32 24.88 13.33
N ALA A 94 -14.17 24.20 13.37
CA ALA A 94 -13.56 23.61 12.18
C ALA A 94 -14.43 22.48 11.58
N ILE A 95 -15.08 21.69 12.41
CA ILE A 95 -16.04 20.65 12.00
C ILE A 95 -17.30 21.26 11.40
N SER A 96 -17.89 22.30 12.03
CA SER A 96 -19.10 22.95 11.48
C SER A 96 -18.84 23.66 10.16
N ALA A 97 -17.59 24.06 9.89
CA ALA A 97 -17.15 24.61 8.62
C ALA A 97 -16.73 23.54 7.59
N ASP A 98 -16.95 22.25 7.87
CA ASP A 98 -16.59 21.08 7.04
C ASP A 98 -15.12 21.09 6.59
N ASN A 99 -14.22 21.55 7.47
CA ASN A 99 -12.80 21.72 7.15
C ASN A 99 -11.89 20.93 8.09
N HIS A 100 -12.45 19.97 8.84
CA HIS A 100 -11.71 19.12 9.76
C HIS A 100 -11.85 17.63 9.41
N ASP A 101 -10.96 17.17 8.54
CA ASP A 101 -10.86 15.78 8.06
C ASP A 101 -9.58 15.08 8.56
N HIS A 102 -8.80 15.76 9.40
CA HIS A 102 -7.50 15.26 9.81
C HIS A 102 -7.59 13.98 10.65
N VAL A 103 -6.81 12.99 10.24
CA VAL A 103 -6.57 11.75 10.96
C VAL A 103 -5.07 11.56 11.18
N TRP A 104 -4.71 11.01 12.34
CA TRP A 104 -3.36 10.51 12.58
C TRP A 104 -3.24 9.10 12.00
N SER A 105 -2.12 8.80 11.36
CA SER A 105 -1.88 7.50 10.73
C SER A 105 -0.66 6.81 11.32
N GLN A 106 -0.78 5.50 11.57
CA GLN A 106 0.33 4.60 11.88
C GLN A 106 0.53 3.67 10.69
N GLY A 107 1.75 3.63 10.14
CA GLY A 107 2.00 3.02 8.82
C GLY A 107 2.27 1.51 8.81
N ILE A 108 2.64 0.92 9.94
CA ILE A 108 2.90 -0.52 10.07
C ILE A 108 2.32 -0.98 11.41
N VAL A 109 1.35 -1.88 11.37
CA VAL A 109 0.71 -2.45 12.56
C VAL A 109 0.44 -3.94 12.35
N THR A 110 0.09 -4.68 13.41
CA THR A 110 -0.28 -6.09 13.21
C THR A 110 -1.58 -6.16 12.40
N PRO A 111 -1.61 -6.93 11.30
CA PRO A 111 -2.80 -6.99 10.46
C PRO A 111 -3.96 -7.65 11.19
N TYR A 112 -5.17 -7.17 10.91
CA TYR A 112 -6.43 -7.63 11.53
C TYR A 112 -6.51 -7.42 13.05
N GLN A 113 -5.63 -6.60 13.64
CA GLN A 113 -5.69 -6.25 15.05
C GLN A 113 -6.77 -5.21 15.36
N TYR A 114 -7.14 -4.37 14.38
CA TYR A 114 -8.03 -3.24 14.54
C TYR A 114 -9.23 -3.35 13.62
N ASN A 115 -10.36 -2.82 14.07
CA ASN A 115 -11.55 -2.61 13.28
C ASN A 115 -11.91 -1.12 13.26
N VAL A 116 -12.55 -0.68 12.18
CA VAL A 116 -13.14 0.66 12.14
C VAL A 116 -14.19 0.76 13.26
N GLY A 117 -14.13 1.85 14.02
CA GLY A 117 -14.98 2.08 15.19
C GLY A 117 -14.39 1.62 16.51
N ASP A 118 -13.25 0.94 16.54
CA ASP A 118 -12.60 0.57 17.80
C ASP A 118 -12.21 1.85 18.57
N LEU A 119 -12.73 1.99 19.78
CA LEU A 119 -12.35 3.02 20.73
C LEU A 119 -11.45 2.38 21.79
N GLY A 120 -10.28 2.94 21.99
CA GLY A 120 -9.29 2.37 22.89
C GLY A 120 -8.20 3.35 23.29
N TYR A 121 -7.11 2.83 23.85
CA TYR A 121 -5.93 3.60 24.21
C TYR A 121 -4.67 2.74 24.06
N VAL A 122 -3.51 3.39 24.02
CA VAL A 122 -2.20 2.72 24.09
C VAL A 122 -1.63 2.98 25.49
N PRO A 123 -1.28 1.93 26.26
CA PRO A 123 -0.67 2.13 27.57
C PRO A 123 0.64 2.92 27.47
N GLU A 124 0.93 3.72 28.50
CA GLU A 124 2.12 4.56 28.56
C GLU A 124 3.40 3.74 28.32
N GLY A 125 4.29 4.27 27.48
CA GLY A 125 5.56 3.63 27.10
C GLY A 125 5.44 2.45 26.14
N LYS A 126 4.24 2.12 25.63
CA LYS A 126 4.03 1.03 24.66
C LYS A 126 3.76 1.55 23.24
N SER A 127 3.88 0.65 22.27
CA SER A 127 3.55 0.89 20.86
C SER A 127 2.08 0.59 20.57
N PHE A 128 1.61 0.97 19.37
CA PHE A 128 0.26 0.64 18.89
C PHE A 128 -0.03 -0.87 18.91
N GLU A 129 0.96 -1.75 18.80
CA GLU A 129 0.77 -3.21 18.96
C GLU A 129 0.14 -3.59 20.31
N SER A 130 0.28 -2.75 21.32
CA SER A 130 -0.34 -2.92 22.64
C SER A 130 -1.66 -2.15 22.81
N PHE A 131 -2.31 -1.75 21.72
CA PHE A 131 -3.60 -1.06 21.76
C PHE A 131 -4.65 -1.90 22.49
N VAL A 132 -5.32 -1.27 23.46
CA VAL A 132 -6.37 -1.89 24.26
C VAL A 132 -7.71 -1.35 23.80
N VAL A 133 -8.51 -2.23 23.18
CA VAL A 133 -9.89 -1.92 22.78
C VAL A 133 -10.77 -1.86 24.01
N LEU A 134 -11.46 -0.73 24.21
CA LEU A 134 -12.45 -0.55 25.28
C LEU A 134 -13.85 -0.96 24.82
N CYS A 135 -14.22 -0.57 23.60
CA CYS A 135 -15.48 -0.90 22.95
C CYS A 135 -15.39 -0.58 21.46
N ASN A 136 -16.34 -1.04 20.64
CA ASN A 136 -16.46 -0.61 19.25
C ASN A 136 -17.72 0.21 19.06
N VAL A 137 -17.55 1.50 18.75
CA VAL A 137 -18.66 2.46 18.78
C VAL A 137 -19.69 2.22 17.69
N ILE A 138 -19.30 1.53 16.61
CA ILE A 138 -20.19 1.21 15.48
C ILE A 138 -20.97 -0.07 15.78
N THR A 139 -20.28 -1.17 16.13
CA THR A 139 -20.94 -2.45 16.42
C THR A 139 -21.80 -2.39 17.68
N ASP A 140 -21.39 -1.59 18.67
CA ASP A 140 -22.15 -1.42 19.91
C ASP A 140 -23.29 -0.40 19.76
N GLY A 141 -23.51 0.14 18.56
CA GLY A 141 -24.61 1.07 18.25
C GLY A 141 -24.50 2.44 18.92
N LYS A 142 -23.31 2.84 19.39
CA LYS A 142 -23.07 4.15 20.03
C LYS A 142 -22.93 5.27 19.00
N LEU A 143 -22.49 4.94 17.79
CA LEU A 143 -22.28 5.86 16.69
C LEU A 143 -22.60 5.17 15.36
N SER A 144 -23.43 5.81 14.53
CA SER A 144 -23.72 5.35 13.17
C SER A 144 -22.86 6.13 12.17
N LEU A 145 -21.93 5.44 11.51
CA LEU A 145 -21.10 6.00 10.44
C LEU A 145 -21.26 5.15 9.18
N GLY A 146 -21.27 5.82 8.02
CA GLY A 146 -21.03 5.15 6.75
C GLY A 146 -19.62 4.57 6.72
N LEU A 147 -19.48 3.39 6.12
CA LEU A 147 -18.19 2.74 5.90
C LEU A 147 -17.93 2.66 4.40
N ASP A 148 -16.77 3.14 4.00
CA ASP A 148 -16.24 3.03 2.65
C ASP A 148 -15.19 1.94 2.59
N HIS A 149 -15.34 1.06 1.61
CA HIS A 149 -14.40 -0.02 1.34
C HIS A 149 -13.68 0.26 0.02
N LEU A 150 -12.35 0.18 0.05
CA LEU A 150 -11.51 0.41 -1.12
C LEU A 150 -10.50 -0.73 -1.26
N ALA A 151 -10.34 -1.23 -2.48
CA ALA A 151 -9.28 -2.15 -2.84
C ALA A 151 -8.43 -1.52 -3.95
N THR A 152 -7.12 -1.47 -3.76
CA THR A 152 -6.15 -0.96 -4.75
C THR A 152 -5.05 -1.96 -5.01
N GLY A 153 -4.58 -2.04 -6.25
CA GLY A 153 -3.55 -2.98 -6.66
C GLY A 153 -2.46 -2.31 -7.48
N TRP A 154 -1.22 -2.76 -7.29
CA TRP A 154 -0.06 -2.32 -8.04
C TRP A 154 0.79 -3.53 -8.43
N GLN A 155 1.35 -3.51 -9.63
CA GLN A 155 2.39 -4.41 -10.07
C GLN A 155 3.69 -3.64 -10.31
N SER A 156 4.82 -4.23 -9.91
CA SER A 156 6.16 -3.67 -10.08
C SER A 156 7.05 -4.68 -10.80
N THR A 157 7.86 -4.20 -11.73
CA THR A 157 8.84 -5.02 -12.46
C THR A 157 10.14 -4.25 -12.58
N TRP A 158 11.27 -4.94 -12.39
CA TRP A 158 12.58 -4.37 -12.65
C TRP A 158 12.88 -4.41 -14.15
N VAL A 159 13.07 -3.25 -14.76
CA VAL A 159 13.43 -3.11 -16.17
C VAL A 159 14.65 -2.21 -16.25
N ASN A 160 15.78 -2.74 -16.74
CA ASN A 160 17.04 -2.02 -16.89
C ASN A 160 17.53 -1.30 -15.60
N GLY A 161 17.34 -1.94 -14.44
CA GLY A 161 17.73 -1.36 -13.14
C GLY A 161 16.76 -0.32 -12.56
N PHE A 162 15.67 0.00 -13.26
CA PHE A 162 14.61 0.86 -12.76
C PHE A 162 13.36 0.05 -12.42
N ILE A 163 12.64 0.46 -11.38
CA ILE A 163 11.34 -0.11 -11.05
C ILE A 163 10.29 0.54 -11.94
N ASN A 164 9.66 -0.24 -12.80
CA ASN A 164 8.43 0.16 -13.47
C ASN A 164 7.24 -0.26 -12.61
N ARG A 165 6.37 0.69 -12.25
CA ARG A 165 5.15 0.46 -11.45
C ARG A 165 3.93 0.75 -12.30
N GLN A 166 2.97 -0.16 -12.28
CA GLN A 166 1.70 -0.02 -12.96
C GLN A 166 0.55 -0.34 -12.00
N ARG A 167 -0.53 0.44 -12.08
CA ARG A 167 -1.76 0.17 -11.33
C ARG A 167 -2.48 -1.03 -11.92
N LEU A 168 -3.02 -1.89 -11.06
CA LEU A 168 -3.91 -2.99 -11.43
C LEU A 168 -5.36 -2.55 -11.25
N ASP A 169 -6.19 -2.90 -12.22
CA ASP A 169 -7.63 -2.73 -12.14
C ASP A 169 -8.25 -3.97 -11.50
N SER A 170 -9.08 -3.76 -10.48
CA SER A 170 -9.85 -4.82 -9.86
C SER A 170 -11.15 -5.05 -10.60
N PHE A 171 -11.62 -6.30 -10.56
CA PHE A 171 -13.00 -6.64 -10.83
C PHE A 171 -13.62 -7.29 -9.58
N LEU A 172 -14.89 -7.01 -9.34
CA LEU A 172 -15.59 -7.49 -8.15
C LEU A 172 -16.08 -8.91 -8.36
N TYR A 173 -15.80 -9.78 -7.39
CA TYR A 173 -16.36 -11.12 -7.30
C TYR A 173 -17.17 -11.24 -5.98
N PRO A 174 -18.49 -11.46 -6.04
CA PRO A 174 -19.31 -11.46 -4.84
C PRO A 174 -19.14 -12.71 -3.95
N PRO A 175 -19.30 -12.58 -2.61
CA PRO A 175 -19.23 -11.34 -1.82
C PRO A 175 -17.78 -11.01 -1.38
N ASN A 176 -17.42 -9.73 -1.40
CA ASN A 176 -16.17 -9.17 -0.84
C ASN A 176 -14.83 -9.68 -1.39
N ILE A 177 -14.82 -10.33 -2.56
CA ILE A 177 -13.59 -10.76 -3.22
C ILE A 177 -13.24 -9.77 -4.34
N SER A 178 -12.00 -9.31 -4.36
CA SER A 178 -11.43 -8.54 -5.47
C SER A 178 -10.56 -9.46 -6.31
N GLY A 179 -10.91 -9.57 -7.59
CA GLY A 179 -10.09 -10.22 -8.61
C GLY A 179 -9.17 -9.22 -9.29
N TRP A 180 -7.95 -9.64 -9.61
CA TRP A 180 -6.91 -8.83 -10.24
C TRP A 180 -6.32 -9.59 -11.41
N GLN A 181 -6.33 -9.00 -12.60
CA GLN A 181 -5.65 -9.57 -13.75
C GLN A 181 -4.18 -9.18 -13.74
N VAL A 182 -3.31 -10.19 -13.85
CA VAL A 182 -1.86 -10.03 -13.83
C VAL A 182 -1.28 -10.64 -15.10
N VAL A 183 -0.46 -9.86 -15.81
CA VAL A 183 0.22 -10.33 -17.02
C VAL A 183 1.70 -10.50 -16.70
N LEU A 184 2.14 -11.75 -16.66
CA LEU A 184 3.51 -12.14 -16.36
C LEU A 184 4.29 -12.37 -17.67
N PRO A 185 5.31 -11.54 -17.98
CA PRO A 185 6.16 -11.75 -19.14
C PRO A 185 6.96 -13.06 -19.04
N PRO A 186 7.32 -13.67 -20.17
CA PRO A 186 8.17 -14.87 -20.19
C PRO A 186 9.49 -14.68 -19.47
N GLY A 187 9.83 -15.58 -18.55
CA GLY A 187 11.01 -15.50 -17.69
C GLY A 187 11.04 -14.29 -16.76
N GLY A 188 9.94 -13.54 -16.68
CA GLY A 188 9.82 -12.33 -15.90
C GLY A 188 9.63 -12.61 -14.41
N GLN A 189 9.91 -11.58 -13.61
CA GLN A 189 9.60 -11.53 -12.19
C GLN A 189 8.83 -10.24 -11.89
N GLN A 190 7.74 -10.36 -11.13
CA GLN A 190 6.89 -9.24 -10.77
C GLN A 190 6.61 -9.27 -9.26
N ASP A 191 6.55 -8.07 -8.68
CA ASP A 191 6.08 -7.86 -7.32
C ASP A 191 4.69 -7.22 -7.38
N ILE A 192 3.74 -7.79 -6.66
CA ILE A 192 2.35 -7.34 -6.66
C ILE A 192 1.99 -6.92 -5.25
N GLN A 193 1.36 -5.76 -5.14
CA GLN A 193 0.93 -5.16 -3.90
C GLN A 193 -0.56 -4.87 -3.98
N ILE A 194 -1.35 -5.51 -3.12
CA ILE A 194 -2.79 -5.29 -3.00
C ILE A 194 -3.08 -4.70 -1.63
N VAL A 195 -3.72 -3.54 -1.59
CA VAL A 195 -4.15 -2.89 -0.37
C VAL A 195 -5.67 -2.89 -0.30
N HIS A 196 -6.20 -3.54 0.73
CA HIS A 196 -7.61 -3.45 1.10
C HIS A 196 -7.76 -2.47 2.25
N GLU A 197 -8.81 -1.66 2.22
CA GLU A 197 -9.04 -0.61 3.20
C GLU A 197 -10.52 -0.52 3.55
N ALA A 198 -10.79 -0.28 4.83
CA ALA A 198 -12.08 0.15 5.34
C ALA A 198 -11.88 1.48 6.08
N SER A 199 -12.76 2.45 5.83
CA SER A 199 -12.70 3.76 6.47
C SER A 199 -14.08 4.34 6.73
N VAL A 200 -14.19 5.25 7.69
CA VAL A 200 -15.42 6.00 7.92
C VAL A 200 -15.63 7.03 6.82
N SER A 201 -16.87 7.18 6.32
CA SER A 201 -17.19 8.15 5.28
C SER A 201 -17.06 9.61 5.74
N SER A 202 -17.14 9.86 7.05
CA SER A 202 -16.94 11.20 7.62
C SER A 202 -16.11 11.16 8.89
N VAL A 203 -14.88 11.65 8.78
CA VAL A 203 -13.97 11.85 9.92
C VAL A 203 -14.49 12.94 10.87
N SER A 204 -15.17 13.96 10.33
CA SER A 204 -15.77 15.03 11.11
C SER A 204 -16.81 14.51 12.12
N LEU A 205 -17.65 13.55 11.73
CA LEU A 205 -18.61 12.90 12.65
C LEU A 205 -17.90 12.12 13.76
N ALA A 206 -16.82 11.41 13.42
CA ALA A 206 -16.00 10.69 14.40
C ALA A 206 -15.37 11.64 15.43
N TRP A 207 -14.87 12.81 14.98
CA TRP A 207 -14.39 13.85 15.89
C TRP A 207 -15.50 14.46 16.74
N GLY A 208 -16.68 14.73 16.17
CA GLY A 208 -17.86 15.21 16.90
C GLY A 208 -18.21 14.26 18.06
N PHE A 209 -18.27 12.96 17.77
CA PHE A 209 -18.53 11.93 18.78
C PHE A 209 -17.50 11.95 19.92
N LEU A 210 -16.20 12.06 19.62
CA LEU A 210 -15.17 12.16 20.67
C LEU A 210 -15.31 13.42 21.53
N LEU A 211 -15.73 14.54 20.94
CA LEU A 211 -15.95 15.79 21.65
C LEU A 211 -17.18 15.75 22.56
N ASP A 212 -18.19 14.97 22.20
CA ASP A 212 -19.46 14.86 22.94
C ASP A 212 -19.40 13.76 24.01
N GLU A 213 -18.99 12.55 23.64
CA GLU A 213 -19.04 11.35 24.50
C GLU A 213 -17.67 10.94 25.07
N GLY A 214 -16.56 11.44 24.50
CA GLY A 214 -15.21 10.97 24.85
C GLY A 214 -14.89 11.09 26.33
N LYS A 215 -15.20 12.24 26.98
CA LYS A 215 -14.96 12.42 28.43
C LYS A 215 -15.74 11.44 29.29
N LYS A 216 -16.98 11.13 28.91
CA LYS A 216 -17.85 10.21 29.63
C LYS A 216 -17.34 8.78 29.49
N LEU A 217 -16.98 8.37 28.27
CA LEU A 217 -16.41 7.06 27.99
C LEU A 217 -15.06 6.86 28.69
N ALA A 218 -14.19 7.87 28.69
CA ALA A 218 -12.90 7.83 29.39
C ALA A 218 -13.09 7.54 30.89
N ARG A 219 -14.03 8.25 31.54
CA ARG A 219 -14.38 8.03 32.95
C ARG A 219 -14.93 6.64 33.21
N THR A 220 -15.82 6.14 32.35
CA THR A 220 -16.38 4.78 32.47
C THR A 220 -15.29 3.71 32.45
N HIS A 221 -14.22 3.93 31.69
CA HIS A 221 -13.13 2.98 31.52
C HIS A 221 -11.88 3.31 32.36
N ASN A 222 -11.93 4.35 33.20
CA ASN A 222 -10.80 4.83 34.00
C ASN A 222 -9.53 5.12 33.18
N VAL A 223 -9.71 5.80 32.04
CA VAL A 223 -8.65 6.27 31.14
C VAL A 223 -8.74 7.79 31.04
N ASP A 224 -7.62 8.46 30.82
CA ASP A 224 -7.64 9.91 30.59
C ASP A 224 -8.25 10.23 29.21
N PRO A 225 -9.14 11.25 29.09
CA PRO A 225 -9.78 11.58 27.82
C PRO A 225 -8.81 11.91 26.67
N GLN A 226 -7.60 12.35 27.01
CA GLN A 226 -6.55 12.70 26.04
C GLN A 226 -5.87 11.47 25.41
N ASP A 227 -6.00 10.30 26.05
CA ASP A 227 -5.39 9.04 25.59
C ASP A 227 -6.36 8.19 24.78
N LEU A 228 -7.62 8.62 24.68
CA LEU A 228 -8.63 7.95 23.86
C LEU A 228 -8.31 8.11 22.38
N ILE A 229 -8.30 6.98 21.68
CA ILE A 229 -8.07 6.86 20.25
C ILE A 229 -9.27 6.15 19.65
N LEU A 230 -9.86 6.75 18.61
CA LEU A 230 -10.90 6.14 17.79
C LEU A 230 -10.31 5.73 16.44
N VAL A 231 -10.41 4.45 16.11
CA VAL A 231 -9.95 3.90 14.84
C VAL A 231 -10.96 4.23 13.75
N THR A 232 -10.57 5.09 12.81
CA THR A 232 -11.43 5.57 11.70
C THR A 232 -11.08 4.98 10.34
N ARG A 233 -9.91 4.33 10.23
CA ARG A 233 -9.41 3.69 9.00
C ARG A 233 -8.53 2.51 9.37
N VAL A 234 -8.72 1.39 8.68
CA VAL A 234 -7.89 0.19 8.78
C VAL A 234 -7.62 -0.36 7.39
N GLY A 235 -6.51 -1.04 7.21
CA GLY A 235 -6.20 -1.69 5.95
C GLY A 235 -5.24 -2.86 6.10
N THR A 236 -5.10 -3.61 5.02
CA THR A 236 -4.15 -4.73 4.91
C THR A 236 -3.32 -4.60 3.65
N ASP A 237 -2.01 -4.81 3.74
CA ASP A 237 -1.06 -4.79 2.62
C ASP A 237 -0.60 -6.22 2.26
N GLN A 238 -1.21 -6.77 1.21
CA GLN A 238 -0.92 -8.12 0.73
C GLN A 238 0.11 -8.05 -0.40
N ARG A 239 1.27 -8.69 -0.21
CA ARG A 239 2.38 -8.64 -1.17
C ARG A 239 2.69 -10.03 -1.72
N PHE A 240 2.82 -10.11 -3.03
CA PHE A 240 3.08 -11.36 -3.76
C PHE A 240 4.28 -11.19 -4.67
N ASN A 241 5.16 -12.18 -4.69
CA ASN A 241 6.21 -12.29 -5.70
C ASN A 241 5.86 -13.40 -6.69
N LEU A 242 5.84 -13.04 -7.97
CA LEU A 242 5.64 -13.95 -9.08
C LEU A 242 6.91 -14.08 -9.88
N LYS A 243 7.24 -15.33 -10.26
CA LYS A 243 8.34 -15.61 -11.19
C LYS A 243 7.93 -16.67 -12.19
N ASP A 244 8.06 -16.36 -13.47
CA ASP A 244 7.85 -17.35 -14.54
C ASP A 244 9.04 -18.30 -14.62
N LEU A 245 8.77 -19.60 -14.55
CA LEU A 245 9.75 -20.67 -14.74
C LEU A 245 9.72 -21.24 -16.15
N GLY A 246 8.78 -20.82 -17.00
CA GLY A 246 8.67 -21.29 -18.39
C GLY A 246 9.92 -20.99 -19.25
N ALA A 247 10.70 -19.97 -18.89
CA ALA A 247 11.97 -19.65 -19.53
C ALA A 247 13.17 -20.48 -19.02
N LEU A 248 13.02 -21.20 -17.89
CA LEU A 248 13.98 -22.24 -17.54
C LEU A 248 13.69 -23.40 -18.47
N GLY A 249 14.42 -23.47 -19.58
CA GLY A 249 14.35 -24.56 -20.53
C GLY A 249 14.53 -25.90 -19.82
N PHE A 250 13.44 -26.51 -19.39
CA PHE A 250 13.34 -27.94 -19.22
C PHE A 250 13.33 -28.50 -20.64
N HIS A 251 14.49 -28.49 -21.29
CA HIS A 251 14.78 -29.52 -22.26
C HIS A 251 14.51 -30.82 -21.53
N HIS A 252 13.42 -31.49 -21.91
CA HIS A 252 13.24 -32.89 -21.62
C HIS A 252 14.53 -33.58 -22.09
N ILE A 253 15.44 -33.84 -21.15
CA ILE A 253 16.44 -34.88 -21.31
C ILE A 253 15.59 -36.15 -21.36
N HIS A 254 15.16 -36.52 -22.56
CA HIS A 254 14.74 -37.88 -22.81
C HIS A 254 15.91 -38.76 -22.37
N PRO A 255 15.74 -39.68 -21.42
CA PRO A 255 16.72 -40.75 -21.28
C PRO A 255 16.61 -41.53 -22.59
N ALA A 256 17.55 -41.32 -23.50
CA ALA A 256 17.73 -42.18 -24.65
C ALA A 256 18.16 -43.55 -24.14
N ALA A 257 17.19 -44.35 -23.71
CA ALA A 257 17.35 -45.76 -23.51
C ALA A 257 17.55 -46.42 -24.88
N ASN A 258 18.59 -47.24 -24.94
CA ASN A 258 18.90 -48.20 -26.01
C ASN A 258 19.35 -47.62 -27.35
N GLN A 259 20.66 -47.42 -27.52
CA GLN A 259 21.43 -48.14 -28.56
C GLN A 259 22.87 -48.40 -28.07
N ARG A 260 23.21 -49.68 -27.85
CA ARG A 260 24.59 -50.16 -27.76
C ARG A 260 25.25 -50.05 -29.14
N PRO A 261 26.55 -49.75 -29.21
CA PRO A 261 27.53 -50.82 -29.49
C PRO A 261 28.76 -50.65 -28.58
N GLY A 262 29.23 -51.70 -27.90
CA GLY A 262 30.16 -52.66 -28.49
C GLY A 262 31.49 -52.54 -27.75
N PHE A 263 31.93 -53.62 -27.13
CA PHE A 263 33.11 -53.74 -26.27
C PHE A 263 34.42 -53.32 -26.96
N GLY A 264 35.33 -52.69 -26.21
CA GLY A 264 36.72 -52.47 -26.61
C GLY A 264 37.55 -51.80 -25.52
N ASN A 265 38.22 -52.61 -24.69
CA ASN A 265 39.24 -52.20 -23.72
C ASN A 265 40.48 -51.61 -24.41
N SER A 266 41.09 -50.57 -23.82
CA SER A 266 42.55 -50.35 -23.59
C SER A 266 42.75 -48.87 -23.19
N ALA A 267 43.13 -48.54 -21.95
CA ALA A 267 44.47 -48.61 -21.35
C ALA A 267 45.47 -47.56 -21.88
N PHE A 268 45.82 -46.63 -20.97
CA PHE A 268 47.08 -45.88 -20.79
C PHE A 268 48.06 -45.70 -21.99
N GLY A 269 48.41 -44.44 -22.28
CA GLY A 269 49.62 -44.09 -23.03
C GLY A 269 49.71 -42.64 -23.51
N HIS A 270 50.46 -41.79 -22.79
CA HIS A 270 51.07 -40.53 -23.27
C HIS A 270 52.12 -40.81 -24.37
N PRO A 271 52.87 -39.81 -24.93
CA PRO A 271 52.52 -38.50 -25.50
C PRO A 271 53.21 -38.23 -26.88
N ASN A 272 52.92 -37.07 -27.48
CA ASN A 272 53.85 -36.21 -28.26
C ASN A 272 54.29 -36.54 -29.72
N THR A 273 54.43 -35.43 -30.47
CA THR A 273 55.31 -35.16 -31.65
C THR A 273 54.94 -35.67 -33.05
N ARG A 274 54.45 -34.78 -33.93
CA ARG A 274 55.25 -34.04 -34.95
C ARG A 274 54.36 -33.22 -35.93
N PRO A 275 54.81 -32.02 -36.35
CA PRO A 275 54.23 -31.26 -37.46
C PRO A 275 54.93 -31.60 -38.78
N GLY A 276 54.20 -31.60 -39.90
CA GLY A 276 54.78 -31.93 -41.21
C GLY A 276 54.00 -31.33 -42.38
N PHE A 277 54.58 -30.27 -42.95
CA PHE A 277 54.23 -29.60 -44.20
C PHE A 277 54.25 -30.55 -45.41
N GLY A 278 53.30 -30.41 -46.34
CA GLY A 278 53.31 -31.06 -47.65
C GLY A 278 52.23 -30.50 -48.58
N PHE A 279 52.67 -29.78 -49.62
CA PHE A 279 51.89 -29.05 -50.62
C PHE A 279 51.53 -29.96 -51.84
N PRO A 280 50.82 -29.48 -52.89
CA PRO A 280 49.54 -29.99 -53.37
C PRO A 280 49.62 -30.99 -54.54
N GLY A 281 48.54 -31.74 -54.77
CA GLY A 281 48.35 -32.55 -55.98
C GLY A 281 46.86 -32.65 -56.36
N PRO A 282 46.47 -32.42 -57.62
CA PRO A 282 45.08 -32.40 -58.04
C PRO A 282 44.64 -33.80 -58.47
N GLN A 283 43.62 -34.36 -57.83
CA GLN A 283 42.86 -35.45 -58.42
C GLN A 283 41.36 -35.23 -58.24
N MET A 284 40.73 -34.99 -59.39
CA MET A 284 39.31 -35.20 -59.60
C MET A 284 38.93 -36.63 -59.20
N GLY A 285 37.83 -36.76 -58.48
CA GLY A 285 37.22 -38.04 -58.15
C GLY A 285 35.93 -37.81 -57.39
N GLY A 286 34.85 -37.61 -58.14
CA GLY A 286 33.52 -37.30 -57.61
C GLY A 286 33.07 -38.29 -56.54
N ARG A 287 32.66 -37.74 -55.40
CA ARG A 287 31.72 -38.39 -54.48
C ARG A 287 30.57 -37.41 -54.25
N PRO A 288 29.31 -37.84 -54.42
CA PRO A 288 28.16 -36.97 -54.21
C PRO A 288 28.11 -36.53 -52.74
N GLN A 289 28.12 -35.22 -52.54
CA GLN A 289 27.75 -34.61 -51.28
C GLN A 289 26.28 -34.96 -51.04
N HIS A 290 26.01 -35.87 -50.11
CA HIS A 290 24.70 -35.92 -49.48
C HIS A 290 24.49 -34.57 -48.77
N PRO A 291 23.46 -33.78 -49.09
CA PRO A 291 23.04 -32.72 -48.20
C PRO A 291 22.50 -33.41 -46.95
N GLY A 292 23.25 -33.31 -45.86
CA GLY A 292 22.73 -33.65 -44.53
C GLY A 292 21.55 -32.74 -44.22
N HIS A 293 20.35 -33.22 -44.53
CA HIS A 293 19.08 -32.66 -44.05
C HIS A 293 18.95 -32.94 -42.55
N PHE A 294 19.73 -32.25 -41.73
CA PHE A 294 19.51 -32.13 -40.28
C PHE A 294 19.60 -30.67 -39.90
N GLY A 295 18.45 -30.00 -39.95
CA GLY A 295 18.36 -28.59 -39.60
C GLY A 295 17.07 -27.92 -40.05
N MET A 296 15.93 -28.63 -40.04
CA MET A 296 14.65 -27.92 -39.95
C MET A 296 14.57 -27.37 -38.53
N GLY A 297 15.08 -26.16 -38.34
CA GLY A 297 14.81 -25.36 -37.16
C GLY A 297 13.31 -25.22 -37.04
N PHE A 298 12.73 -25.92 -36.06
CA PHE A 298 11.37 -25.60 -35.62
C PHE A 298 11.31 -24.11 -35.35
N PRO A 299 10.26 -23.39 -35.80
CA PRO A 299 10.13 -21.98 -35.48
C PRO A 299 10.20 -21.85 -33.97
N HIS A 300 11.19 -21.11 -33.48
CA HIS A 300 11.28 -20.71 -32.08
C HIS A 300 9.99 -19.93 -31.81
N GLN A 301 8.97 -20.59 -31.24
CA GLN A 301 7.80 -19.91 -30.74
C GLN A 301 8.32 -18.96 -29.68
N GLN A 302 8.15 -17.65 -29.90
CA GLN A 302 8.44 -16.70 -28.84
C GLN A 302 7.57 -17.10 -27.65
N PRO A 303 8.15 -17.25 -26.46
CA PRO A 303 7.39 -17.67 -25.32
C PRO A 303 6.29 -16.62 -25.07
N MET A 304 5.06 -17.08 -24.91
CA MET A 304 3.91 -16.21 -24.73
C MET A 304 3.83 -15.76 -23.26
N PRO A 305 3.37 -14.52 -22.99
CA PRO A 305 3.11 -14.08 -21.63
C PRO A 305 2.01 -14.95 -20.99
N VAL A 306 2.11 -15.17 -19.69
CA VAL A 306 1.11 -15.90 -18.91
C VAL A 306 0.17 -14.89 -18.26
N ILE A 307 -1.14 -15.09 -18.43
CA ILE A 307 -2.16 -14.31 -17.72
C ILE A 307 -2.59 -15.12 -16.51
N LEU A 308 -2.52 -14.50 -15.34
CA LEU A 308 -2.98 -15.07 -14.08
C LEU A 308 -4.00 -14.13 -13.44
N TYR A 309 -4.89 -14.71 -12.65
CA TYR A 309 -5.87 -13.98 -11.86
C TYR A 309 -5.59 -14.21 -10.39
N LEU A 310 -5.45 -13.12 -9.65
CA LEU A 310 -5.30 -13.12 -8.20
C LEU A 310 -6.63 -12.74 -7.58
N PHE A 311 -7.12 -13.55 -6.64
CA PHE A 311 -8.29 -13.27 -5.84
C PHE A 311 -7.85 -12.97 -4.41
N THR A 312 -8.33 -11.84 -3.88
CA THR A 312 -8.01 -11.36 -2.53
C THR A 312 -9.25 -10.84 -1.84
N SER A 313 -9.23 -10.77 -0.52
CA SER A 313 -10.31 -10.22 0.29
C SER A 313 -9.72 -9.44 1.47
N PRO A 314 -10.45 -8.45 2.02
CA PRO A 314 -10.13 -7.83 3.30
C PRO A 314 -10.32 -8.75 4.50
N GLU A 315 -10.97 -9.91 4.34
CA GLU A 315 -11.31 -10.81 5.45
C GLU A 315 -10.14 -11.71 5.85
N LYS A 316 -9.85 -11.79 7.15
CA LYS A 316 -8.78 -12.64 7.71
C LYS A 316 -8.91 -14.12 7.37
N SER A 317 -10.15 -14.61 7.25
CA SER A 317 -10.46 -16.01 6.94
C SER A 317 -10.23 -16.37 5.47
N HIS A 318 -10.07 -15.38 4.59
CA HIS A 318 -9.88 -15.62 3.17
C HIS A 318 -8.39 -15.72 2.83
N GLU A 319 -8.00 -16.89 2.34
CA GLU A 319 -6.67 -17.08 1.76
C GLU A 319 -6.67 -16.56 0.32
N SER A 320 -5.64 -15.79 -0.06
CA SER A 320 -5.51 -15.29 -1.43
C SER A 320 -5.26 -16.45 -2.41
N VAL A 321 -6.03 -16.50 -3.50
CA VAL A 321 -5.97 -17.61 -4.47
C VAL A 321 -5.49 -17.10 -5.83
N TRP A 322 -4.59 -17.86 -6.45
CA TRP A 322 -4.16 -17.67 -7.84
C TRP A 322 -4.91 -18.64 -8.76
N SER A 323 -5.29 -18.18 -9.95
CA SER A 323 -6.03 -18.95 -10.95
C SER A 323 -5.56 -18.61 -12.36
N GLU A 324 -5.65 -19.57 -13.29
CA GLU A 324 -5.51 -19.32 -14.73
C GLU A 324 -6.83 -18.83 -15.37
N SER A 325 -7.94 -18.92 -14.62
CA SER A 325 -9.28 -18.52 -15.04
C SER A 325 -9.74 -17.27 -14.30
N PRO A 326 -10.49 -16.35 -14.95
CA PRO A 326 -11.11 -15.19 -14.29
C PRO A 326 -12.22 -15.57 -13.31
N MET A 327 -12.53 -16.86 -13.17
CA MET A 327 -13.49 -17.38 -12.21
C MET A 327 -12.80 -17.76 -10.90
N TYR A 328 -13.31 -17.24 -9.79
CA TYR A 328 -12.86 -17.67 -8.46
C TYR A 328 -13.24 -19.12 -8.22
N GLN A 329 -12.23 -19.95 -7.95
CA GLN A 329 -12.40 -21.34 -7.54
C GLN A 329 -11.81 -21.48 -6.14
N PRO A 330 -12.64 -21.61 -5.09
CA PRO A 330 -12.16 -21.93 -3.75
C PRO A 330 -11.66 -23.39 -3.78
N SER A 331 -10.39 -23.59 -4.12
CA SER A 331 -9.79 -24.93 -4.17
C SER A 331 -8.55 -24.98 -3.29
N SER A 332 -8.41 -26.08 -2.55
CA SER A 332 -7.26 -26.43 -1.71
C SER A 332 -6.00 -26.82 -2.49
N GLN A 333 -6.00 -26.61 -3.81
CA GLN A 333 -4.86 -26.92 -4.68
C GLN A 333 -4.25 -25.61 -5.18
N ALA A 334 -2.96 -25.44 -4.90
CA ALA A 334 -2.15 -24.44 -5.57
C ALA A 334 -2.33 -24.61 -7.09
N PRO A 335 -2.53 -23.52 -7.86
CA PRO A 335 -2.79 -23.63 -9.29
C PRO A 335 -1.67 -24.44 -9.94
N PRO A 336 -1.99 -25.39 -10.84
CA PRO A 336 -0.99 -26.18 -11.53
C PRO A 336 -0.24 -25.27 -12.52
N THR A 337 0.76 -24.53 -12.07
CA THR A 337 1.35 -23.46 -12.90
C THR A 337 2.87 -23.50 -12.94
N ARG A 338 3.39 -23.11 -14.10
CA ARG A 338 4.81 -22.90 -14.44
C ARG A 338 5.46 -21.74 -13.68
N ALA A 339 4.88 -21.27 -12.58
CA ALA A 339 5.32 -20.13 -11.81
C ALA A 339 5.55 -20.52 -10.34
N LYS A 340 6.54 -19.92 -9.69
CA LYS A 340 6.73 -20.01 -8.24
C LYS A 340 6.04 -18.82 -7.58
N PHE A 341 5.30 -19.10 -6.51
CA PHE A 341 4.58 -18.11 -5.72
C PHE A 341 5.24 -17.99 -4.35
N ILE A 342 5.55 -16.77 -3.94
CA ILE A 342 5.89 -16.45 -2.55
C ILE A 342 4.96 -15.33 -2.12
N SER A 343 4.07 -15.62 -1.19
CA SER A 343 3.19 -14.63 -0.56
C SER A 343 3.83 -14.14 0.76
N SER A 344 3.84 -12.84 0.97
CA SER A 344 4.22 -12.23 2.24
C SER A 344 3.14 -11.24 2.66
N PHE A 345 2.69 -11.33 3.91
CA PHE A 345 1.64 -10.49 4.45
C PHE A 345 2.26 -9.41 5.36
N ARG A 346 1.91 -8.14 5.17
CA ARG A 346 2.28 -7.05 6.09
C ARG A 346 1.03 -6.24 6.45
N GLY A 347 0.89 -5.87 7.73
CA GLY A 347 -0.19 -5.02 8.21
C GLY A 347 0.27 -3.58 8.42
#